data_AF-A0A2M7G8P8-F1
#
_entry.id   AF-A0A2M7G8P8-F1
#
_cell.length_a   1.000
_cell.length_b   1.000
_cell.length_c   1.000
_cell.angle_alpha   90.00
_cell.angle_beta   90.00
_cell.angle_gamma   90.00
#
_symmetry.space_group_name_H-M   'P 1'
#
loop_
_entity.id
_entity.type
_entity.pdbx_description
1 polymer ?
#
loop_
_entity_poly.entity_id
_entity_poly.type
_entity_poly.pdbx_seq_one_letter_code
_entity_poly.pdbx_strand_id
1 'polypeptide(L)'
;MLKRRLFLAILLALLMIGCAQKGKGLSPEEQKYYQELNQAQEQLELVHSFVDSSKISKARYVMKLDEVRPVTQRVLAKYQSSPLAERESYRALLRAYESYLVARKMWEEDKGMALVNERMAEGALWLKKADTFLKQEKKGLEPGEEK
;
A
#
# COMPACT_ATOMS: atom_id res chain seq x y z
N MET A 1 -34.71 41.56 -22.30
CA MET A 1 -33.72 41.58 -21.18
C MET A 1 -33.76 40.32 -20.27
N LEU A 2 -34.75 39.42 -20.41
CA LEU A 2 -34.89 38.22 -19.56
C LEU A 2 -33.85 37.10 -19.86
N LYS A 3 -33.46 36.92 -21.13
CA LYS A 3 -32.56 35.84 -21.58
C LYS A 3 -31.13 35.93 -21.03
N ARG A 4 -30.61 37.15 -20.78
CA ARG A 4 -29.28 37.37 -20.18
C ARG A 4 -29.23 36.99 -18.69
N ARG A 5 -30.34 37.14 -17.95
CA ARG A 5 -30.43 36.79 -16.53
C ARG A 5 -30.51 35.27 -16.33
N LEU A 6 -31.16 34.56 -17.25
CA LEU A 6 -31.27 33.10 -17.23
C LEU A 6 -29.91 32.42 -17.48
N PHE A 7 -29.14 32.94 -18.44
CA PHE A 7 -27.79 32.44 -18.73
C PHE A 7 -26.82 32.65 -17.56
N LEU A 8 -26.93 33.79 -16.86
CA LEU A 8 -26.11 34.06 -15.67
C LEU A 8 -26.44 33.11 -14.52
N ALA A 9 -27.72 32.79 -14.32
CA ALA A 9 -28.17 31.87 -13.27
C ALA A 9 -27.74 30.42 -13.53
N ILE A 10 -27.75 29.98 -14.79
CA ILE A 10 -27.25 28.65 -15.18
C ILE A 10 -25.72 28.57 -15.03
N LEU A 11 -24.99 29.65 -15.36
CA LEU A 11 -23.55 29.71 -15.14
C LEU A 11 -23.20 29.68 -13.64
N LEU A 12 -23.95 30.41 -12.81
CA LEU A 12 -23.80 30.39 -11.34
C LEU A 12 -24.16 29.02 -10.75
N ALA A 13 -25.18 28.33 -11.28
CA ALA A 13 -25.52 26.97 -10.86
C ALA A 13 -24.43 25.96 -11.24
N LEU A 14 -23.82 26.08 -12.43
CA LEU A 14 -22.68 25.26 -12.86
C LEU A 14 -21.41 25.55 -12.05
N LEU A 15 -21.16 26.80 -11.67
CA LEU A 15 -20.06 27.20 -10.77
C LEU A 15 -20.24 26.67 -9.35
N MET A 16 -21.46 26.60 -8.84
CA MET A 16 -21.75 26.09 -7.49
C MET A 16 -21.64 24.56 -7.39
N ILE A 17 -21.87 23.82 -8.48
CA ILE A 17 -21.64 22.36 -8.52
C ILE A 17 -20.13 22.03 -8.48
N GLY A 18 -19.27 22.93 -8.99
CA GLY A 18 -17.81 22.79 -8.95
C GLY A 18 -17.16 23.12 -7.59
N CYS A 19 -17.87 23.72 -6.63
CA CYS A 19 -17.33 24.08 -5.32
C CYS A 19 -17.75 23.16 -4.17
N ALA A 20 -18.74 22.28 -4.37
CA ALA A 20 -19.24 21.39 -3.31
C ALA A 20 -18.40 20.11 -3.11
N GLN A 21 -17.45 19.82 -4.02
CA GLN A 21 -16.58 18.65 -3.95
C GLN A 21 -15.13 19.04 -3.58
N LYS A 22 -14.94 20.13 -2.82
CA LYS A 22 -13.64 20.49 -2.24
C LYS A 22 -13.30 19.52 -1.09
N GLY A 23 -12.47 18.54 -1.43
CA GLY A 23 -11.56 17.76 -0.57
C GLY A 23 -11.99 17.52 0.87
N LYS A 24 -12.71 16.43 1.13
CA LYS A 24 -12.69 15.83 2.47
C LYS A 24 -11.29 15.23 2.64
N GLY A 25 -10.46 15.88 3.44
CA GLY A 25 -9.19 15.31 3.87
C GLY A 25 -9.39 13.95 4.55
N LEU A 26 -8.30 13.21 4.70
CA LEU A 26 -8.30 11.89 5.34
C LEU A 26 -9.01 11.92 6.70
N SER A 27 -9.94 10.98 6.92
CA SER A 27 -10.51 10.75 8.25
C SER A 27 -9.42 10.26 9.22
N PRO A 28 -9.59 10.43 10.54
CA PRO A 28 -8.62 9.94 11.53
C PRO A 28 -8.34 8.42 11.42
N GLU A 29 -9.35 7.64 11.00
CA GLU A 29 -9.22 6.21 10.76
C GLU A 29 -8.32 5.92 9.55
N GLU A 30 -8.49 6.66 8.45
CA GLU A 30 -7.66 6.52 7.26
C GLU A 30 -6.22 6.98 7.50
N GLN A 31 -6.03 8.08 8.24
CA GLN A 31 -4.69 8.54 8.64
C GLN A 31 -3.95 7.45 9.42
N LYS A 32 -4.62 6.85 10.40
CA LYS A 32 -4.05 5.76 11.20
C LYS A 32 -3.75 4.52 10.35
N TYR A 33 -4.65 4.16 9.44
CA TYR A 33 -4.45 3.06 8.50
C TYR A 33 -3.18 3.25 7.66
N TYR A 34 -3.01 4.43 7.05
CA TYR A 34 -1.85 4.70 6.22
C TYR A 34 -0.55 4.78 7.01
N GLN A 35 -0.59 5.25 8.26
CA GLN A 35 0.57 5.25 9.14
C GLN A 35 0.99 3.82 9.46
N GLU A 36 0.05 2.96 9.85
CA GLU A 36 0.33 1.57 10.21
C GLU A 36 0.74 0.72 9.01
N LEU A 37 0.14 0.93 7.82
CA LEU A 37 0.58 0.27 6.59
C LEU A 37 1.98 0.68 6.17
N ASN A 38 2.31 1.97 6.24
CA ASN A 38 3.67 2.45 5.98
C ASN A 38 4.67 1.77 6.92
N GLN A 39 4.35 1.67 8.21
CA GLN A 39 5.22 0.97 9.16
C GLN A 39 5.42 -0.50 8.77
N ALA A 40 4.35 -1.21 8.38
CA ALA A 40 4.47 -2.60 7.92
C ALA A 40 5.27 -2.73 6.62
N GLN A 41 5.11 -1.78 5.68
CA GLN A 41 5.91 -1.71 4.45
C GLN A 41 7.40 -1.52 4.76
N GLU A 42 7.76 -0.53 5.58
CA GLU A 42 9.15 -0.26 5.97
C GLU A 42 9.82 -1.49 6.61
N GLN A 43 9.07 -2.24 7.43
CA GLN A 43 9.56 -3.49 7.99
C GLN A 43 9.83 -4.55 6.91
N LEU A 44 8.94 -4.69 5.92
CA LEU A 44 9.16 -5.63 4.80
C LEU A 44 10.29 -5.17 3.86
N GLU A 45 10.55 -3.87 3.73
CA GLU A 45 11.71 -3.36 2.98
C GLU A 45 13.03 -3.80 3.61
N LEU A 46 13.08 -3.95 4.94
CA LEU A 46 14.25 -4.53 5.60
C LEU A 46 14.48 -5.97 5.16
N VAL A 47 13.43 -6.78 4.97
CA VAL A 47 13.56 -8.15 4.43
C VAL A 47 14.08 -8.12 2.99
N HIS A 48 13.51 -7.23 2.17
CA HIS A 48 13.91 -7.08 0.77
C HIS A 48 15.39 -6.71 0.61
N SER A 49 15.94 -5.88 1.50
CA SER A 49 17.37 -5.49 1.46
C SER A 49 18.35 -6.68 1.52
N PHE A 50 17.91 -7.83 2.07
CA PHE A 50 18.70 -9.05 2.09
C PHE A 50 18.55 -9.91 0.83
N VAL A 51 17.45 -9.73 0.08
CA VAL A 51 17.19 -10.36 -1.22
C VAL A 51 18.08 -9.75 -2.30
N ASP A 52 18.32 -8.44 -2.26
CA ASP A 52 19.14 -7.71 -3.24
C ASP A 52 20.66 -7.88 -3.03
N SER A 53 21.09 -8.59 -1.99
CA SER A 53 22.49 -8.96 -1.83
C SER A 53 22.86 -10.11 -2.77
N SER A 54 23.99 -10.02 -3.48
CA SER A 54 24.46 -11.00 -4.48
C SER A 54 24.61 -12.45 -3.98
N LYS A 55 24.42 -12.69 -2.67
CA LYS A 55 24.25 -14.00 -2.04
C LYS A 55 23.19 -13.93 -0.96
N ILE A 56 21.96 -14.28 -1.30
CA ILE A 56 20.87 -14.37 -0.31
C ILE A 56 21.20 -15.49 0.68
N SER A 57 21.47 -15.11 1.94
CA SER A 57 21.69 -16.06 3.03
C SER A 57 20.35 -16.45 3.64
N LYS A 58 19.98 -17.73 3.55
CA LYS A 58 18.78 -18.31 4.21
C LYS A 58 18.70 -17.86 5.67
N ALA A 59 19.80 -17.93 6.42
CA ALA A 59 19.83 -17.54 7.83
C ALA A 59 19.47 -16.07 8.05
N ARG A 60 20.05 -15.14 7.27
CA ARG A 60 19.77 -13.70 7.40
C ARG A 60 18.34 -13.36 7.00
N TYR A 61 17.88 -13.94 5.90
CA TYR A 61 16.52 -13.77 5.44
C TYR A 61 15.52 -14.27 6.49
N VAL A 62 15.69 -15.50 6.99
CA VAL A 62 14.77 -16.12 7.94
C VAL A 62 14.76 -15.32 9.25
N MET A 63 15.94 -14.95 9.77
CA MET A 63 16.03 -14.10 10.96
C MET A 63 15.27 -12.79 10.78
N LYS A 64 15.50 -12.07 9.68
CA LYS A 64 14.84 -10.78 9.45
C LYS A 64 13.34 -10.96 9.22
N LEU A 65 12.92 -11.97 8.47
CA LEU A 65 11.49 -12.25 8.26
C LEU A 65 10.80 -12.59 9.59
N ASP A 66 11.44 -13.36 10.46
CA ASP A 66 10.91 -13.69 11.79
C ASP A 66 10.79 -12.46 12.71
N GLU A 67 11.71 -11.51 12.61
CA GLU A 67 11.67 -10.23 13.34
C GLU A 67 10.49 -9.35 12.91
N VAL A 68 10.24 -9.24 11.59
CA VAL A 68 9.21 -8.32 11.05
C VAL A 68 7.82 -8.93 11.01
N ARG A 69 7.71 -10.26 11.02
CA ARG A 69 6.46 -11.02 10.90
C ARG A 69 5.39 -10.57 11.90
N PRO A 70 5.67 -10.44 13.22
CA PRO A 70 4.64 -10.10 14.19
C PRO A 70 4.01 -8.72 13.97
N VAL A 71 4.81 -7.75 13.52
CA VAL A 71 4.33 -6.38 13.25
C VAL A 71 3.47 -6.38 12.00
N THR A 72 3.99 -6.93 10.91
CA THR A 72 3.31 -6.99 9.61
C THR A 72 1.98 -7.75 9.71
N GLN A 73 2.00 -8.92 10.35
CA GLN A 73 0.81 -9.74 10.56
C GLN A 73 -0.25 -9.01 11.37
N ARG A 74 0.15 -8.30 12.44
CA ARG A 74 -0.78 -7.57 13.30
C ARG A 74 -1.48 -6.45 12.53
N VAL A 75 -0.74 -5.68 11.73
CA VAL A 75 -1.32 -4.60 10.92
C VAL A 75 -2.28 -5.17 9.88
N LEU A 76 -1.86 -6.19 9.11
CA LEU A 76 -2.72 -6.78 8.08
C LEU A 76 -3.99 -7.39 8.68
N ALA A 77 -3.89 -8.16 9.77
CA ALA A 77 -5.04 -8.77 10.44
C ALA A 77 -6.03 -7.73 10.99
N LYS A 78 -5.54 -6.59 11.49
CA LYS A 78 -6.38 -5.52 12.02
C LYS A 78 -7.32 -4.93 10.97
N TYR A 79 -6.86 -4.81 9.73
CA TYR A 79 -7.64 -4.20 8.64
C TYR A 79 -8.37 -5.21 7.76
N GLN A 80 -8.09 -6.50 7.90
CA GLN A 80 -8.63 -7.58 7.05
C GLN A 80 -10.17 -7.57 6.89
N SER A 81 -10.91 -7.27 7.97
CA SER A 81 -12.37 -7.23 7.96
C SER A 81 -12.94 -5.82 7.74
N SER A 82 -12.09 -4.82 7.46
CA SER A 82 -12.48 -3.43 7.23
C SER A 82 -12.69 -3.14 5.74
N PRO A 83 -13.46 -2.10 5.36
CA PRO A 83 -13.51 -1.62 3.98
C PRO A 83 -12.14 -1.21 3.43
N LEU A 84 -11.17 -0.91 4.29
CA LEU A 84 -9.80 -0.52 3.91
C LEU A 84 -8.99 -1.70 3.36
N ALA A 85 -9.43 -2.95 3.55
CA ALA A 85 -8.82 -4.13 2.92
C ALA A 85 -9.04 -4.20 1.40
N GLU A 86 -10.02 -3.45 0.88
CA GLU A 86 -10.30 -3.37 -0.55
C GLU A 86 -9.32 -2.46 -1.30
N ARG A 87 -8.53 -1.66 -0.58
CA ARG A 87 -7.54 -0.74 -1.17
C ARG A 87 -6.38 -1.49 -1.81
N GLU A 88 -5.82 -0.91 -2.86
CA GLU A 88 -4.76 -1.54 -3.64
C GLU A 88 -3.47 -1.63 -2.83
N SER A 89 -3.19 -0.63 -2.00
CA SER A 89 -2.05 -0.62 -1.08
C SER A 89 -2.06 -1.83 -0.13
N TYR A 90 -3.19 -2.08 0.54
CA TYR A 90 -3.35 -3.23 1.43
C TYR A 90 -3.16 -4.56 0.70
N ARG A 91 -3.84 -4.74 -0.44
CA ARG A 91 -3.77 -5.98 -1.23
C ARG A 91 -2.36 -6.26 -1.74
N ALA A 92 -1.66 -5.21 -2.19
CA ALA A 92 -0.27 -5.33 -2.63
C ALA A 92 0.65 -5.68 -1.47
N LEU A 93 0.50 -5.06 -0.31
CA LEU A 93 1.31 -5.38 0.87
C LEU A 93 1.05 -6.81 1.38
N LEU A 94 -0.20 -7.25 1.39
CA LEU A 94 -0.56 -8.63 1.73
C LEU A 94 0.12 -9.63 0.79
N ARG A 95 0.06 -9.40 -0.53
CA ARG A 95 0.74 -10.26 -1.51
C ARG A 95 2.25 -10.29 -1.33
N ALA A 96 2.86 -9.15 -1.03
CA ALA A 96 4.29 -9.09 -0.73
C ALA A 96 4.65 -9.96 0.49
N TYR A 97 3.90 -9.79 1.58
CA TYR A 97 4.06 -10.55 2.81
C TYR A 97 3.89 -12.06 2.59
N GLU A 98 2.81 -12.48 1.91
CA GLU A 98 2.55 -13.88 1.59
C GLU A 98 3.67 -14.49 0.73
N SER A 99 4.16 -13.76 -0.27
CA SER A 99 5.25 -14.22 -1.12
C SER A 99 6.52 -14.51 -0.32
N TYR A 100 6.85 -13.65 0.65
CA TYR A 100 7.98 -13.88 1.56
C TYR A 100 7.77 -15.08 2.50
N LEU A 101 6.56 -15.25 3.05
CA LEU A 101 6.25 -16.44 3.84
C LEU A 101 6.36 -17.75 3.03
N VAL A 102 5.91 -17.72 1.77
CA VAL A 102 6.03 -18.87 0.86
C VAL A 102 7.49 -19.14 0.51
N ALA A 103 8.30 -18.11 0.25
CA ALA A 103 9.73 -18.26 -0.01
C ALA A 103 10.44 -18.95 1.16
N ARG A 104 10.13 -18.57 2.41
CA ARG A 104 10.62 -19.25 3.61
C ARG A 104 10.21 -20.72 3.63
N LYS A 105 8.92 -21.01 3.44
CA LYS A 105 8.40 -22.38 3.45
C LYS A 105 9.09 -23.26 2.39
N MET A 106 9.29 -22.71 1.19
CA MET A 106 10.02 -23.41 0.12
C MET A 106 11.48 -23.71 0.50
N TRP A 107 12.14 -22.82 1.24
CA TRP A 107 13.47 -23.08 1.80
C TRP A 107 13.49 -24.11 2.91
N GLU A 108 12.43 -24.21 3.72
CA GLU A 108 12.28 -25.22 4.76
C GLU A 108 12.01 -26.61 4.16
N GLU A 109 11.31 -26.65 3.03
CA GLU A 109 10.98 -27.87 2.28
C GLU A 109 12.01 -28.24 1.19
N ASP A 110 13.17 -27.57 1.15
CA ASP A 110 14.25 -27.79 0.18
C ASP A 110 13.78 -27.82 -1.30
N LYS A 111 12.82 -26.95 -1.66
CA LYS A 111 12.23 -26.86 -3.02
C LYS A 111 13.19 -26.32 -4.10
N GLY A 112 14.41 -25.96 -3.73
CA GLY A 112 15.44 -25.45 -4.64
C GLY A 112 15.46 -23.92 -4.73
N MET A 113 16.67 -23.38 -4.96
CA MET A 113 16.92 -21.93 -4.93
C MET A 113 16.16 -21.15 -6.01
N ALA A 114 15.91 -21.74 -7.18
CA ALA A 114 15.20 -21.07 -8.26
C ALA A 114 13.78 -20.65 -7.87
N LEU A 115 13.01 -21.57 -7.27
CA LEU A 115 11.64 -21.31 -6.82
C LEU A 115 11.60 -20.31 -5.66
N VAL A 116 12.57 -20.39 -4.75
CA VAL A 116 12.69 -19.43 -3.64
C VAL A 116 12.96 -18.02 -4.20
N ASN A 117 13.89 -17.88 -5.15
CA ASN A 117 14.20 -16.61 -5.78
C ASN A 117 12.99 -16.03 -6.54
N GLU A 118 12.23 -16.87 -7.23
CA GLU A 118 10.99 -16.44 -7.92
C GLU A 118 10.00 -15.82 -6.93
N ARG A 119 9.77 -16.47 -5.78
CA ARG A 119 8.86 -15.95 -4.74
C ARG A 119 9.37 -14.71 -4.04
N MET A 120 10.69 -14.62 -3.81
CA MET A 120 11.27 -13.38 -3.27
C MET A 120 11.17 -12.23 -4.27
N ALA A 121 11.37 -12.48 -5.56
CA ALA A 121 11.20 -11.48 -6.61
C ALA A 121 9.73 -11.04 -6.76
N GLU A 122 8.78 -11.96 -6.63
CA GLU A 122 7.36 -11.64 -6.56
C GLU A 122 7.04 -10.76 -5.35
N GLY A 123 7.58 -11.09 -4.17
CA GLY A 123 7.44 -10.28 -2.97
C GLY A 123 7.96 -8.85 -3.15
N ALA A 124 9.15 -8.70 -3.74
CA ALA A 124 9.75 -7.40 -4.05
C ALA A 124 8.91 -6.59 -5.05
N LEU A 125 8.38 -7.23 -6.10
CA LEU A 125 7.50 -6.59 -7.06
C LEU A 125 6.24 -6.03 -6.40
N TRP A 126 5.58 -6.82 -5.55
CA TRP A 126 4.37 -6.38 -4.85
C TRP A 126 4.66 -5.31 -3.80
N LEU A 127 5.81 -5.37 -3.13
CA LEU A 127 6.22 -4.33 -2.18
C LEU A 127 6.40 -2.98 -2.87
N LYS A 128 7.05 -2.95 -4.04
CA LYS A 128 7.16 -1.74 -4.88
C LYS A 128 5.80 -1.21 -5.33
N LYS A 129 4.86 -2.10 -5.65
CA LYS A 129 3.48 -1.71 -5.98
C LYS A 129 2.77 -1.11 -4.77
N ALA A 130 2.92 -1.70 -3.58
CA ALA A 130 2.34 -1.18 -2.35
C ALA A 130 2.81 0.25 -2.07
N ASP A 131 4.11 0.54 -2.21
CA ASP A 131 4.67 1.90 -2.10
C ASP A 131 4.00 2.89 -3.08
N THR A 132 3.85 2.46 -4.34
CA THR A 132 3.24 3.26 -5.40
C THR A 132 1.78 3.58 -5.06
N PHE A 133 1.01 2.57 -4.65
CA PHE A 133 -0.39 2.74 -4.27
C PHE A 133 -0.53 3.61 -3.02
N LEU A 134 0.28 3.42 -2.00
CA LEU A 134 0.25 4.26 -0.79
C LEU A 134 0.50 5.74 -1.12
N LYS A 135 1.44 6.04 -2.01
CA LYS A 135 1.71 7.41 -2.48
C LYS A 135 0.53 7.98 -3.27
N GLN A 136 -0.09 7.19 -4.15
CA GLN A 136 -1.21 7.62 -4.98
C GLN A 136 -2.48 7.83 -4.17
N GLU A 137 -2.83 6.86 -3.33
CA GLU A 137 -4.03 6.92 -2.51
C GLU A 137 -3.94 8.05 -1.46
N LYS A 138 -2.75 8.34 -0.91
CA LYS A 138 -2.54 9.53 -0.06
C LYS A 138 -2.74 10.83 -0.84
N LYS A 139 -2.13 10.97 -2.02
CA LYS A 139 -2.25 12.19 -2.87
C LYS A 139 -3.66 12.41 -3.40
N GLY A 140 -4.38 11.35 -3.73
CA GLY A 140 -5.79 11.43 -4.12
C GLY A 140 -6.73 11.87 -2.98
N LEU A 141 -6.21 11.96 -1.75
CA LEU A 141 -6.93 12.32 -0.53
C LEU A 141 -6.39 13.61 0.12
N GLU A 142 -5.33 14.22 -0.43
CA GLU A 142 -4.86 15.54 -0.03
C GLU A 142 -5.72 16.63 -0.68
N PRO A 143 -6.07 17.73 0.04
CA PRO A 143 -6.72 18.88 -0.59
C PRO A 143 -5.76 19.43 -1.64
N GLY A 144 -6.22 19.54 -2.90
CA GLY A 144 -5.38 19.96 -4.01
C GLY A 144 -4.55 21.20 -3.66
N GLU A 145 -3.24 21.05 -3.64
CA GLU A 145 -2.32 22.19 -3.62
C GLU A 145 -2.50 22.92 -4.96
N GLU A 146 -3.26 24.01 -4.94
CA GLU A 146 -3.32 24.99 -6.03
C GLU A 146 -1.89 25.51 -6.27
N LYS A 147 -1.36 25.27 -7.47
CA LYS A 147 -0.25 26.05 -8.03
C LYS A 147 -0.76 27.37 -8.59
#